data_AF-A0A1W9W887-F1
#
_entry.id   AF-A0A1W9W887-F1
#
_cell.length_a   1.000
_cell.length_b   1.000
_cell.length_c   1.000
_cell.angle_alpha   90.00
_cell.angle_beta   90.00
_cell.angle_gamma   90.00
#
_symmetry.space_group_name_H-M   'P 1'
#
loop_
_entity.id
_entity.type
_entity.pdbx_description
1 polymer ?
#
loop_
_entity_poly.entity_id
_entity_poly.type
_entity_poly.pdbx_seq_one_letter_code
_entity_poly.pdbx_strand_id
1 'polypeptide(L)'
;MQTYHFDEIVSNEGMVTLSGLPPLAKVAVVVIKPEPFDWKKEMNAWRLEMQDHPFAKMSKEEILAKLRQTREEVYEEVYGHRHAN
;
A
#
# COMPACT_ATOMS: atom_id res chain seq x y z
N MET A 1 4.21 -39.23 2.60
CA MET A 1 4.84 -37.95 2.20
C MET A 1 5.15 -37.17 3.46
N GLN A 2 6.39 -36.74 3.65
CA GLN A 2 6.75 -35.81 4.74
C GLN A 2 6.58 -34.39 4.21
N THR A 3 5.86 -33.56 4.95
CA THR A 3 5.68 -32.14 4.66
C THR A 3 6.77 -31.36 5.40
N TYR A 4 7.62 -30.64 4.69
CA TYR A 4 8.62 -29.77 5.28
C TYR A 4 8.08 -28.34 5.30
N HIS A 5 8.10 -27.70 6.47
CA HIS A 5 7.84 -26.27 6.59
C HIS A 5 9.14 -25.53 6.29
N PHE A 6 9.11 -24.61 5.32
CA PHE A 6 10.22 -23.73 4.99
C PHE A 6 9.71 -22.29 4.99
N ASP A 7 10.57 -21.36 5.35
CA ASP A 7 10.22 -19.94 5.31
C ASP A 7 10.53 -19.39 3.90
N GLU A 8 9.58 -18.64 3.36
CA GLU A 8 9.73 -17.91 2.10
C GLU A 8 10.10 -16.45 2.42
N ILE A 9 11.29 -16.03 1.99
CA ILE A 9 11.75 -14.65 2.14
C ILE A 9 11.78 -14.01 0.76
N VAL A 10 10.94 -13.01 0.54
CA VAL A 10 10.88 -12.24 -0.71
C VAL A 10 11.61 -10.91 -0.50
N SER A 11 12.67 -10.67 -1.26
CA SER A 11 13.40 -9.40 -1.24
C SER A 11 12.72 -8.34 -2.10
N ASN A 12 13.01 -7.06 -1.83
CA ASN A 12 12.52 -5.93 -2.64
C ASN A 12 13.02 -5.94 -4.10
N GLU A 13 13.99 -6.82 -4.42
CA GLU A 13 14.55 -7.03 -5.76
C GLU A 13 13.91 -8.24 -6.47
N GLY A 14 12.89 -8.86 -5.86
CA GLY A 14 12.18 -10.02 -6.41
C GLY A 14 12.93 -11.35 -6.25
N MET A 15 13.94 -11.42 -5.37
CA MET A 15 14.64 -12.66 -5.06
C MET A 15 13.89 -13.42 -3.97
N VAL A 16 13.59 -14.70 -4.23
CA VAL A 16 12.96 -15.59 -3.24
C VAL A 16 14.03 -16.50 -2.64
N THR A 17 14.18 -16.46 -1.33
CA THR A 17 15.10 -17.33 -0.57
C THR A 17 14.30 -18.33 0.26
N LEU A 18 14.67 -19.61 0.18
CA LEU A 18 14.07 -20.69 0.98
C LEU A 18 15.06 -21.08 2.10
N SER A 19 14.62 -21.03 3.35
CA SER A 19 15.44 -21.41 4.52
C SER A 19 14.85 -22.63 5.26
N GLY A 20 15.68 -23.34 6.03
CA GLY A 20 15.25 -24.49 6.84
C GLY A 20 15.23 -25.86 6.12
N LEU A 21 15.75 -25.93 4.90
CA LEU A 21 15.82 -27.18 4.14
C LEU A 21 16.96 -28.09 4.63
N PRO A 22 16.74 -29.42 4.74
CA PRO A 22 17.81 -30.36 5.05
C PRO A 22 18.96 -30.28 4.04
N PRO A 23 20.22 -30.53 4.46
CA PRO A 23 21.33 -30.64 3.54
C PRO A 23 21.02 -31.67 2.43
N LEU A 24 21.39 -31.36 1.18
CA LEU A 24 21.18 -32.21 0.00
C LEU A 24 19.72 -32.42 -0.44
N ALA A 25 18.75 -31.70 0.14
CA ALA A 25 17.37 -31.74 -0.34
C ALA A 25 17.25 -31.19 -1.78
N LYS A 26 16.54 -31.91 -2.64
CA LYS A 26 16.21 -31.45 -4.00
C LYS A 26 14.91 -30.65 -3.96
N VAL A 27 14.97 -29.38 -4.32
CA VAL A 27 13.79 -28.50 -4.43
C VAL A 27 13.46 -28.30 -5.90
N ALA A 28 12.19 -28.47 -6.26
CA ALA A 28 11.67 -28.05 -7.56
C ALA A 28 10.99 -26.68 -7.37
N VAL A 29 11.63 -25.62 -7.88
CA VAL A 29 11.04 -24.27 -7.89
C VAL A 29 10.27 -24.11 -9.20
N VAL A 30 8.94 -24.03 -9.11
CA VAL A 30 8.08 -23.76 -10.28
C VAL A 30 7.75 -22.28 -10.27
N VAL A 31 8.41 -21.51 -11.14
CA VAL A 31 8.03 -20.12 -11.38
C VAL A 31 6.81 -20.14 -12.30
N ILE A 32 5.63 -20.05 -11.72
CA ILE A 32 4.41 -19.76 -12.47
C ILE A 32 4.58 -18.31 -12.92
N LYS A 33 4.77 -18.08 -14.22
CA LYS A 33 4.71 -16.72 -14.77
C LYS A 33 3.29 -16.23 -14.48
N PRO A 34 3.09 -15.25 -13.58
CA PRO A 34 1.78 -14.67 -13.44
C PRO A 34 1.38 -14.12 -14.81
N GLU A 35 0.08 -14.23 -15.14
CA GLU A 35 -0.42 -13.53 -16.33
C GLU A 35 0.07 -12.08 -16.30
N PRO A 36 0.46 -11.52 -17.46
CA PRO A 36 1.00 -10.16 -17.49
C PRO A 36 0.01 -9.22 -16.80
N PHE A 37 0.47 -8.61 -15.70
CA PHE A 37 -0.36 -7.68 -14.94
C PHE A 37 -0.69 -6.49 -15.83
N ASP A 38 -1.98 -6.35 -16.17
CA ASP A 38 -2.45 -5.26 -17.02
C ASP A 38 -2.57 -3.98 -16.20
N TRP A 39 -1.46 -3.26 -16.08
CA TRP A 39 -1.40 -1.94 -15.45
C TRP A 39 -2.44 -0.97 -16.02
N LYS A 40 -2.74 -1.06 -17.32
CA LYS A 40 -3.72 -0.17 -17.94
C LYS A 40 -5.12 -0.47 -17.43
N LYS A 41 -5.47 -1.74 -17.23
CA LYS A 41 -6.73 -2.16 -16.63
C LYS A 41 -6.83 -1.70 -15.18
N GLU A 42 -5.80 -1.91 -14.37
CA GLU A 42 -5.79 -1.53 -12.96
C GLU A 42 -5.90 0.00 -12.78
N MET A 43 -5.12 0.76 -13.55
CA MET A 43 -5.19 2.23 -13.53
C MET A 43 -6.55 2.76 -13.96
N ASN A 44 -7.21 2.11 -14.92
CA ASN A 44 -8.56 2.49 -15.30
C ASN A 44 -9.58 2.18 -14.20
N ALA A 45 -9.44 1.05 -13.50
CA ALA A 45 -10.27 0.70 -12.36
C ALA A 45 -10.14 1.73 -11.24
N TRP A 46 -8.90 2.06 -10.84
CA TRP A 46 -8.65 3.08 -9.82
C TRP A 46 -9.16 4.46 -10.24
N ARG A 47 -8.99 4.84 -11.51
CA ARG A 47 -9.52 6.12 -12.01
C ARG A 47 -11.05 6.18 -11.88
N LEU A 48 -11.75 5.11 -12.23
CA LEU A 48 -13.21 5.04 -12.11
C LEU A 48 -13.65 5.12 -10.65
N GLU A 49 -12.97 4.39 -9.76
CA GLU A 49 -13.25 4.44 -8.32
C GLU A 49 -13.01 5.85 -7.74
N MET A 50 -11.92 6.51 -8.14
CA MET A 50 -11.60 7.87 -7.70
C MET A 50 -12.60 8.91 -8.20
N GLN A 51 -13.22 8.71 -9.37
CA GLN A 51 -14.27 9.62 -9.85
C GLN A 51 -15.49 9.63 -8.93
N ASP A 52 -15.77 8.52 -8.26
CA ASP A 52 -16.88 8.44 -7.32
C ASP A 52 -16.56 8.95 -5.93
N HIS A 53 -15.28 9.11 -5.60
CA HIS A 53 -14.83 9.56 -4.31
C HIS A 53 -15.33 10.98 -4.01
N PRO A 54 -15.82 11.27 -2.77
CA PRO A 54 -16.35 12.58 -2.41
C PRO A 54 -15.40 13.74 -2.71
N PHE A 55 -14.08 13.53 -2.52
CA PHE A 55 -13.07 14.55 -2.83
C PHE A 55 -13.04 14.94 -4.32
N ALA A 56 -13.22 13.98 -5.24
CA ALA A 56 -13.23 14.26 -6.67
C ALA A 56 -14.48 15.04 -7.11
N LYS A 57 -15.53 15.02 -6.29
CA LYS A 57 -16.79 15.73 -6.51
C LYS A 57 -16.82 17.11 -5.83
N MET A 58 -15.82 17.46 -5.01
CA MET A 58 -15.78 18.75 -4.33
C MET A 58 -15.37 19.88 -5.28
N SER A 59 -15.98 21.04 -5.10
CA SER A 59 -15.54 22.26 -5.77
C SER A 59 -14.19 22.73 -5.22
N LYS A 60 -13.49 23.57 -5.99
CA LYS A 60 -12.24 24.18 -5.55
C LYS A 60 -12.42 24.94 -4.23
N GLU A 61 -13.54 25.64 -4.10
CA GLU A 61 -13.89 26.45 -2.93
C GLU A 61 -14.11 25.57 -1.70
N GLU A 62 -14.81 24.43 -1.85
CA GLU A 62 -15.01 23.44 -0.78
C GLU A 62 -13.70 22.80 -0.32
N ILE A 63 -12.83 22.47 -1.27
CA ILE A 63 -11.49 21.93 -0.97
C ILE A 63 -10.69 22.96 -0.16
N LEU A 64 -10.67 24.21 -0.60
CA LEU A 64 -9.94 25.28 0.10
C LEU A 64 -10.52 25.55 1.49
N ALA A 65 -11.83 25.47 1.67
CA ALA A 65 -12.48 25.62 2.97
C ALA A 65 -12.07 24.51 3.93
N LYS A 66 -12.13 23.25 3.50
CA LYS A 66 -11.69 22.10 4.31
C LYS A 66 -10.22 22.17 4.69
N LEU A 67 -9.35 22.51 3.73
CA LEU A 67 -7.91 22.66 4.00
C LEU A 67 -7.62 23.80 4.99
N ARG A 68 -8.38 24.90 4.95
CA ARG A 68 -8.27 26.00 5.92
C ARG A 68 -8.72 25.57 7.31
N GLN A 69 -9.84 24.83 7.41
CA GLN A 69 -10.31 24.29 8.68
C GLN A 69 -9.26 23.36 9.30
N THR A 70 -8.71 22.42 8.53
CA THR A 70 -7.64 21.53 9.01
C THR A 70 -6.39 22.31 9.44
N ARG A 71 -6.05 23.42 8.76
CA ARG A 71 -4.94 24.28 9.18
C ARG A 71 -5.20 24.94 10.55
N GLU A 72 -6.42 25.41 10.79
CA GLU A 72 -6.81 26.02 12.05
C GLU A 72 -6.83 25.00 13.19
N GLU A 73 -7.37 23.80 12.94
CA GLU A 73 -7.36 22.67 13.88
C GLU A 73 -5.92 22.24 14.24
N VAL A 74 -5.05 22.06 13.24
CA VAL A 74 -3.63 21.74 13.48
C VAL A 74 -2.92 22.88 14.23
N TYR A 75 -3.27 24.14 13.95
CA TYR A 75 -2.68 25.28 14.66
C TYR A 75 -3.13 25.31 16.13
N GLU A 76 -4.41 25.10 16.41
CA GLU A 76 -4.97 24.95 17.76
C GLU A 76 -4.34 23.77 18.52
N GLU A 77 -4.20 22.60 17.89
CA GLU A 77 -3.56 21.44 18.52
C GLU A 77 -2.07 21.68 18.85
N VAL A 78 -1.33 22.34 17.95
CA VAL A 78 0.13 22.55 18.11
C VAL A 78 0.44 23.75 18.99
N TYR A 79 -0.39 24.81 18.97
CA TYR A 79 -0.12 26.08 19.64
C TYR A 79 -1.14 26.46 20.72
N GLY A 80 -2.39 26.00 20.65
CA GLY A 80 -3.42 26.25 21.68
C GLY A 80 -3.05 25.68 23.05
N HIS A 81 -2.35 24.54 23.09
CA HIS A 81 -1.82 23.95 24.33
C HIS A 81 -0.62 24.71 24.94
N ARG A 82 0.02 25.64 24.22
CA ARG A 82 1.17 26.41 24.74
C ARG A 82 0.77 27.68 25.50
N HIS A 83 -0.48 28.12 25.40
CA HIS A 83 -0.97 29.34 26.06
C HIS A 83 -1.91 29.08 27.25
N ALA A 84 -2.10 27.81 27.63
CA ALA A 84 -2.98 27.40 28.73
C ALA A 84 -2.26 27.10 30.05
N ASN A 85 -0.96 27.40 30.19
CA ASN A 85 -0.18 27.26 31.43
C ASN A 85 0.46 28.59 31.85
#